data_AF-A0A1M5PXQ0-F1
#
_entry.id   AF-A0A1M5PXQ0-F1
#
_cell.length_a   1.000
_cell.length_b   1.000
_cell.length_c   1.000
_cell.angle_alpha   90.00
_cell.angle_beta   90.00
_cell.angle_gamma   90.00
#
_symmetry.space_group_name_H-M   'P 1'
#
loop_
_entity.id
_entity.type
_entity.pdbx_description
1 polymer ?
#
loop_
_entity_poly.entity_id
_entity_poly.type
_entity_poly.pdbx_seq_one_letter_code
_entity_poly.pdbx_strand_id
1 'polypeptide(L)'
;MTGTTETSQAGQATSTARGVRSEQERMDHTRAILSGGARADTRGARRIHTNRSGNILLGALLHAGARLEAGLTLTDLEQHLVQLVSTYVPVPELRAFGRAYSEALAAGPVPALPETVTRRSVESGYSLAEFTDNLPTIGQQVLAQPNARVVDLGALAPDEPIDDDAFTTALADHGRGLTIVTGPPVPDASTLAALTVRLRMDRFHCVRESGESGRDEIYWAVGAGSDTTARKSFTTREYGAVSTGDTETFDYSYGDKTYIFNGTVDQHLTAEIECWEADHSSGGFYNDLRSALSDFARYAARASSELTTAGDNETARAAAWAAFMSVGASLLNAILGWLTNDDDLVCERSIGFTRAGLLALAARPNNEDVWHFNGGDGGYHKLYLRINDL
;
A
#
# COMPACT_ATOMS: atom_id res chain seq x y z
N MET A 1 -36.36 40.18 50.71
CA MET A 1 -36.55 40.55 49.29
C MET A 1 -35.19 40.89 48.71
N THR A 2 -34.54 39.91 48.10
CA THR A 2 -33.26 39.96 47.38
C THR A 2 -33.18 38.57 46.75
N GLY A 3 -33.43 38.37 45.46
CA GLY A 3 -32.71 38.94 44.32
C GLY A 3 -31.89 37.79 43.72
N THR A 4 -32.55 36.87 43.02
CA THR A 4 -31.98 35.70 42.36
C THR A 4 -31.15 36.13 41.15
N THR A 5 -29.91 35.66 41.07
CA THR A 5 -29.02 35.85 39.91
C THR A 5 -28.89 34.51 39.19
N GLU A 6 -29.50 34.40 38.00
CA GLU A 6 -29.22 33.32 37.05
C GLU A 6 -27.87 33.60 36.40
N THR A 7 -26.95 32.62 36.47
CA THR A 7 -25.77 32.58 35.62
C THR A 7 -25.83 31.29 34.83
N SER A 8 -26.04 31.45 33.52
CA SER A 8 -25.92 30.44 32.48
C SER A 8 -24.52 29.81 32.50
N GLN A 9 -24.44 28.49 32.56
CA GLN A 9 -23.24 27.73 32.20
C GLN A 9 -23.46 27.01 30.87
N ALA A 10 -22.57 27.34 29.95
CA ALA A 10 -22.43 26.80 28.63
C ALA A 10 -21.80 25.39 28.64
N GLY A 11 -22.06 24.66 27.55
CA GLY A 11 -21.03 23.84 26.90
C GLY A 11 -20.91 22.39 27.37
N GLN A 12 -21.88 21.55 27.01
CA GLN A 12 -21.57 20.14 26.72
C GLN A 12 -21.23 20.02 25.25
N ALA A 13 -19.93 19.87 24.96
CA ALA A 13 -19.44 19.41 23.67
C ALA A 13 -19.94 17.97 23.47
N THR A 14 -20.86 17.82 22.52
CA THR A 14 -21.35 16.53 22.05
C THR A 14 -20.21 15.79 21.33
N SER A 15 -19.82 14.66 21.91
CA SER A 15 -19.09 13.54 21.32
C SER A 15 -19.40 13.36 19.83
N THR A 16 -18.48 13.81 18.96
CA THR A 16 -18.43 13.44 17.54
C THR A 16 -17.88 12.02 17.41
N ALA A 17 -18.50 11.22 16.54
CA ALA A 17 -18.13 9.84 16.27
C ALA A 17 -16.63 9.70 15.95
N ARG A 18 -15.91 8.93 16.76
CA ARG A 18 -14.51 8.52 16.54
C ARG A 18 -14.45 7.53 15.38
N GLY A 19 -13.54 7.75 14.43
CA GLY A 19 -13.23 6.77 13.40
C GLY A 19 -12.97 7.33 11.99
N VAL A 20 -13.03 8.65 11.79
CA VAL A 20 -12.51 9.32 10.58
C VAL A 20 -11.76 10.55 11.05
N ARG A 21 -10.51 10.75 10.60
CA ARG A 21 -9.75 11.95 10.97
C ARG A 21 -10.53 13.21 10.60
N SER A 22 -10.54 14.19 11.49
CA SER A 22 -10.94 15.56 11.19
C SER A 22 -9.98 16.19 10.17
N GLU A 23 -10.43 17.28 9.53
CA GLU A 23 -9.58 18.09 8.65
C GLU A 23 -8.29 18.54 9.35
N GLN A 24 -8.39 18.90 10.64
CA GLN A 24 -7.25 19.33 11.43
C GLN A 24 -6.26 18.17 11.68
N GLU A 25 -6.75 16.98 12.03
CA GLU A 25 -5.90 15.79 12.22
C GLU A 25 -5.22 15.35 10.92
N ARG A 26 -5.92 15.43 9.78
CA ARG A 26 -5.31 15.17 8.46
C ARG A 26 -4.24 16.21 8.12
N MET A 27 -4.48 17.48 8.41
CA MET A 27 -3.49 18.54 8.21
C MET A 27 -2.25 18.33 9.07
N ASP A 28 -2.43 17.97 10.35
CA ASP A 28 -1.33 17.72 11.27
C ASP A 28 -0.53 16.49 10.85
N HIS A 29 -1.19 15.45 10.34
CA HIS A 29 -0.53 14.31 9.72
C HIS A 29 0.29 14.68 8.49
N THR A 30 -0.28 15.48 7.59
CA THR A 30 0.44 15.98 6.40
C THR A 30 1.69 16.76 6.81
N ARG A 31 1.59 17.63 7.84
CA ARG A 31 2.76 18.35 8.37
C ARG A 31 3.78 17.41 9.02
N ALA A 32 3.34 16.34 9.69
CA ALA A 32 4.24 15.34 10.25
C ALA A 32 5.05 14.63 9.16
N ILE A 33 4.41 14.18 8.07
CA ILE A 33 5.07 13.61 6.89
C ILE A 33 6.08 14.59 6.28
N LEU A 34 5.73 15.88 6.19
CA LEU A 34 6.60 16.87 5.54
C LEU A 34 7.82 17.25 6.38
N SER A 35 7.69 17.30 7.71
CA SER A 35 8.73 17.83 8.59
C SER A 35 9.81 16.81 8.97
N GLY A 36 9.50 15.50 9.01
CA GLY A 36 10.46 14.43 9.34
C GLY A 36 11.17 14.55 10.70
N GLY A 37 10.69 15.42 11.60
CA GLY A 37 11.25 15.63 12.93
C GLY A 37 10.61 14.75 14.01
N ALA A 38 10.94 14.98 15.29
CA ALA A 38 10.42 14.25 16.46
C ALA A 38 8.88 14.30 16.66
N ARG A 39 8.14 14.95 15.75
CA ARG A 39 6.66 14.89 15.66
C ARG A 39 6.15 13.86 14.63
N ALA A 40 7.04 13.19 13.92
CA ALA A 40 6.75 12.09 12.98
C ALA A 40 6.70 10.72 13.69
N ASP A 41 6.35 10.68 14.97
CA ASP A 41 6.42 9.50 15.83
C ASP A 41 5.36 8.42 15.52
N THR A 42 4.53 8.58 14.48
CA THR A 42 3.62 7.52 14.05
C THR A 42 4.33 6.52 13.13
N ARG A 43 3.99 5.24 13.26
CA ARG A 43 4.47 4.16 12.37
C ARG A 43 4.25 4.50 10.90
N GLY A 44 3.07 5.04 10.57
CA GLY A 44 2.73 5.46 9.20
C GLY A 44 3.63 6.56 8.64
N ALA A 45 3.95 7.60 9.43
CA ALA A 45 4.87 8.65 8.97
C ALA A 45 6.28 8.08 8.74
N ARG A 46 6.78 7.26 9.67
CA ARG A 46 8.08 6.57 9.52
C ARG A 46 8.16 5.74 8.25
N ARG A 47 7.12 4.96 7.94
CA ARG A 47 7.02 4.17 6.70
C ARG A 47 7.12 5.04 5.45
N ILE A 48 6.42 6.16 5.41
CA ILE A 48 6.53 7.09 4.29
C ILE A 48 7.98 7.58 4.17
N HIS A 49 8.62 7.98 5.27
CA HIS A 49 10.02 8.45 5.25
C HIS A 49 11.03 7.39 4.78
N THR A 50 10.95 6.16 5.29
CA THR A 50 11.88 5.08 4.95
C THR A 50 11.71 4.59 3.52
N ASN A 51 10.54 4.81 2.91
CA ASN A 51 10.22 4.37 1.55
C ASN A 51 10.19 5.53 0.53
N ARG A 52 11.02 6.56 0.76
CA ARG A 52 11.09 7.82 -0.03
C ARG A 52 10.92 7.64 -1.54
N SER A 53 11.63 6.69 -2.16
CA SER A 53 11.62 6.49 -3.62
C SER A 53 10.24 6.19 -4.19
N GLY A 54 9.34 5.58 -3.41
CA GLY A 54 7.95 5.32 -3.82
C GLY A 54 7.04 6.55 -3.74
N ASN A 55 7.41 7.60 -3.00
CA ASN A 55 6.49 8.70 -2.69
C ASN A 55 6.37 9.75 -3.81
N ILE A 56 6.67 9.39 -5.06
CA ILE A 56 6.65 10.35 -6.17
C ILE A 56 5.23 10.86 -6.47
N LEU A 57 4.22 9.98 -6.40
CA LEU A 57 2.82 10.35 -6.63
C LEU A 57 2.27 11.19 -5.47
N LEU A 58 2.66 10.87 -4.23
CA LEU A 58 2.36 11.72 -3.07
C LEU A 58 2.97 13.12 -3.25
N GLY A 59 4.24 13.20 -3.63
CA GLY A 59 4.90 14.47 -3.91
C GLY A 59 4.18 15.24 -5.01
N ALA A 60 3.85 14.58 -6.13
CA ALA A 60 3.15 15.20 -7.26
C ALA A 60 1.76 15.71 -6.88
N LEU A 61 1.03 15.00 -6.02
CA LEU A 61 -0.25 15.42 -5.48
C LEU A 61 -0.14 16.66 -4.57
N LEU A 62 0.85 16.69 -3.67
CA LEU A 62 1.10 17.85 -2.81
C LEU A 62 1.53 19.07 -3.64
N HIS A 63 2.36 18.84 -4.66
CA HIS A 63 2.73 19.86 -5.65
C HIS A 63 1.51 20.37 -6.44
N ALA A 64 0.60 19.49 -6.86
CA ALA A 64 -0.66 19.85 -7.50
C ALA A 64 -1.52 20.73 -6.56
N GLY A 65 -1.58 20.39 -5.27
CA GLY A 65 -2.24 21.21 -4.25
C GLY A 65 -1.66 22.64 -4.21
N ALA A 66 -0.32 22.77 -4.25
CA ALA A 66 0.35 24.08 -4.23
C ALA A 66 0.03 24.89 -5.51
N ARG A 67 -0.02 24.21 -6.65
CA ARG A 67 -0.44 24.82 -7.93
C ARG A 67 -1.88 25.28 -7.92
N LEU A 68 -2.79 24.47 -7.40
CA LEU A 68 -4.20 24.85 -7.23
C LEU A 68 -4.37 26.05 -6.31
N GLU A 69 -3.59 26.14 -5.24
CA GLU A 69 -3.57 27.28 -4.33
C GLU A 69 -3.05 28.55 -5.03
N ALA A 70 -2.04 28.42 -5.88
CA ALA A 70 -1.52 29.51 -6.71
C ALA A 70 -2.40 29.86 -7.92
N GLY A 71 -3.52 29.17 -8.14
CA GLY A 71 -4.41 29.38 -9.28
C GLY A 71 -3.83 28.91 -10.63
N LEU A 72 -2.86 27.99 -10.60
CA LEU A 72 -2.19 27.45 -11.79
C LEU A 72 -2.95 26.25 -12.37
N THR A 73 -2.86 26.08 -13.69
CA THR A 73 -3.41 24.92 -14.40
C THR A 73 -2.61 23.66 -14.08
N LEU A 74 -3.28 22.57 -13.75
CA LEU A 74 -2.64 21.28 -13.49
C LEU A 74 -2.20 20.57 -14.77
N THR A 75 -1.16 19.74 -14.67
CA THR A 75 -0.82 18.76 -15.73
C THR A 75 -1.84 17.63 -15.79
N ASP A 76 -1.70 16.75 -16.77
CA ASP A 76 -2.51 15.53 -16.92
C ASP A 76 -2.43 14.59 -15.70
N LEU A 77 -1.22 14.34 -15.20
CA LEU A 77 -1.00 13.52 -14.01
C LEU A 77 -1.52 14.20 -12.73
N GLU A 78 -1.21 15.48 -12.54
CA GLU A 78 -1.66 16.24 -11.37
C GLU A 78 -3.19 16.30 -11.30
N GLN A 79 -3.86 16.53 -12.44
CA GLN A 79 -5.32 16.51 -12.52
C GLN A 79 -5.88 15.13 -12.16
N HIS A 80 -5.26 14.05 -12.66
CA HIS A 80 -5.69 12.70 -12.34
C HIS A 80 -5.56 12.38 -10.85
N LEU A 81 -4.43 12.76 -10.23
CA LEU A 81 -4.19 12.56 -8.80
C LEU A 81 -5.17 13.35 -7.93
N VAL A 82 -5.41 14.62 -8.25
CA VAL A 82 -6.40 15.44 -7.54
C VAL A 82 -7.79 14.84 -7.68
N GLN A 83 -8.19 14.40 -8.88
CA GLN A 83 -9.49 13.76 -9.09
C GLN A 83 -9.62 12.48 -8.27
N LEU A 84 -8.61 11.62 -8.29
CA LEU A 84 -8.58 10.37 -7.54
C LEU A 84 -8.71 10.63 -6.03
N VAL A 85 -7.93 11.56 -5.48
CA VAL A 85 -7.88 11.80 -4.04
C VAL A 85 -9.06 12.64 -3.55
N SER A 86 -9.69 13.43 -4.44
CA SER A 86 -10.85 14.25 -4.10
C SER A 86 -12.10 13.47 -3.70
N THR A 87 -12.11 12.15 -3.91
CA THR A 87 -13.14 11.24 -3.39
C THR A 87 -13.02 11.06 -1.87
N TYR A 88 -11.83 11.27 -1.30
CA TYR A 88 -11.50 11.06 0.11
C TYR A 88 -11.24 12.39 0.84
N VAL A 89 -10.56 13.33 0.19
CA VAL A 89 -10.13 14.60 0.77
C VAL A 89 -10.64 15.76 -0.10
N PRO A 90 -11.47 16.69 0.41
CA PRO A 90 -12.00 17.80 -0.37
C PRO A 90 -10.90 18.65 -1.03
N VAL A 91 -11.16 19.14 -2.25
CA VAL A 91 -10.20 19.99 -2.99
C VAL A 91 -9.70 21.22 -2.20
N PRO A 92 -10.53 21.95 -1.42
CA PRO A 92 -10.03 23.03 -0.57
C PRO A 92 -8.98 22.56 0.46
N GLU A 93 -9.14 21.35 1.00
CA GLU A 93 -8.19 20.76 1.93
C GLU A 93 -6.90 20.34 1.20
N LEU A 94 -6.99 19.79 -0.01
CA LEU A 94 -5.82 19.52 -0.86
C LEU A 94 -5.01 20.79 -1.20
N ARG A 95 -5.67 21.93 -1.38
CA ARG A 95 -4.97 23.23 -1.51
C ARG A 95 -4.22 23.59 -0.23
N ALA A 96 -4.84 23.36 0.92
CA ALA A 96 -4.20 23.61 2.21
C ALA A 96 -2.99 22.68 2.44
N PHE A 97 -3.05 21.40 2.03
CA PHE A 97 -1.89 20.50 2.02
C PHE A 97 -0.78 21.04 1.09
N GLY A 98 -1.15 21.56 -0.07
CA GLY A 98 -0.23 22.21 -0.99
C GLY A 98 0.46 23.44 -0.43
N ARG A 99 -0.27 24.25 0.36
CA ARG A 99 0.32 25.37 1.11
C ARG A 99 1.35 24.87 2.13
N ALA A 100 0.99 23.87 2.94
CA ALA A 100 1.91 23.28 3.92
C ALA A 100 3.16 22.68 3.26
N TYR A 101 3.01 22.05 2.08
CA TYR A 101 4.13 21.58 1.27
C TYR A 101 5.05 22.73 0.82
N SER A 102 4.49 23.82 0.29
CA SER A 102 5.28 25.01 -0.09
C SER A 102 6.02 25.63 1.11
N GLU A 103 5.35 25.70 2.27
CA GLU A 103 5.96 26.17 3.52
C GLU A 103 7.12 25.27 3.97
N ALA A 104 6.94 23.94 3.86
CA ALA A 104 7.99 22.97 4.20
C ALA A 104 9.21 23.08 3.27
N LEU A 105 9.00 23.23 1.96
CA LEU A 105 10.08 23.46 1.00
C LEU A 105 10.86 24.75 1.29
N ALA A 106 10.16 25.82 1.69
CA ALA A 106 10.79 27.08 2.06
C ALA A 106 11.62 26.96 3.35
N ALA A 107 11.22 26.05 4.26
CA ALA A 107 11.95 25.76 5.49
C ALA A 107 13.18 24.86 5.28
N GLY A 108 13.21 24.03 4.22
CA GLY A 108 14.35 23.19 3.89
C GLY A 108 13.99 21.93 3.09
N PRO A 109 14.92 20.96 2.99
CA PRO A 109 14.66 19.68 2.33
C PRO A 109 13.51 18.92 2.99
N VAL A 110 12.62 18.34 2.17
CA VAL A 110 11.51 17.48 2.62
C VAL A 110 11.93 16.01 2.48
N PRO A 111 12.36 15.34 3.56
CA PRO A 111 13.01 14.03 3.47
C PRO A 111 12.06 12.90 3.02
N ALA A 112 10.76 13.05 3.24
CA ALA A 112 9.75 12.07 2.81
C ALA A 112 9.61 11.98 1.28
N LEU A 113 9.98 13.02 0.53
CA LEU A 113 9.61 13.13 -0.89
C LEU A 113 10.84 13.07 -1.82
N PRO A 114 10.74 12.46 -3.01
CA PRO A 114 11.82 12.44 -4.00
C PRO A 114 12.21 13.83 -4.50
N GLU A 115 13.51 14.02 -4.76
CA GLU A 115 14.03 15.30 -5.28
C GLU A 115 13.46 15.69 -6.64
N THR A 116 13.07 14.71 -7.45
CA THR A 116 12.44 14.89 -8.76
C THR A 116 11.18 15.75 -8.70
N VAL A 117 10.50 15.79 -7.55
CA VAL A 117 9.34 16.65 -7.31
C VAL A 117 9.70 17.85 -6.45
N THR A 118 10.46 17.68 -5.37
CA THR A 118 10.74 18.78 -4.42
C THR A 118 11.63 19.89 -4.97
N ARG A 119 12.37 19.64 -6.07
CA ARG A 119 13.18 20.67 -6.74
C ARG A 119 12.41 21.48 -7.78
N ARG A 120 11.15 21.15 -8.05
CA ARG A 120 10.33 21.85 -9.05
C ARG A 120 9.85 23.19 -8.51
N SER A 121 9.81 24.18 -9.38
CA SER A 121 9.12 25.44 -9.07
C SER A 121 7.62 25.21 -9.16
N VAL A 122 6.83 25.98 -8.40
CA VAL A 122 5.38 25.85 -8.40
C VAL A 122 4.78 26.09 -9.80
N GLU A 123 5.45 26.84 -10.67
CA GLU A 123 5.03 27.09 -12.06
C GLU A 123 5.25 25.89 -12.98
N SER A 124 6.14 24.96 -12.63
CA SER A 124 6.48 23.77 -13.42
C SER A 124 5.81 22.52 -12.86
N GLY A 125 4.68 22.13 -13.43
CA GLY A 125 3.94 20.94 -13.01
C GLY A 125 4.69 19.63 -13.28
N TYR A 126 4.15 18.52 -12.78
CA TYR A 126 4.68 17.17 -13.03
C TYR A 126 3.73 16.35 -13.90
N SER A 127 4.12 16.06 -15.15
CA SER A 127 3.26 15.39 -16.13
C SER A 127 3.34 13.87 -16.10
N LEU A 128 2.39 13.20 -16.74
CA LEU A 128 2.39 11.74 -16.89
C LEU A 128 3.59 11.26 -17.71
N ALA A 129 3.97 12.02 -18.75
CA ALA A 129 5.15 11.72 -19.57
C ALA A 129 6.42 11.72 -18.72
N GLU A 130 6.63 12.76 -17.90
CA GLU A 130 7.78 12.82 -17.00
C GLU A 130 7.75 11.72 -15.95
N PHE A 131 6.58 11.40 -15.39
CA PHE A 131 6.44 10.26 -14.49
C PHE A 131 6.89 8.95 -15.15
N THR A 132 6.44 8.72 -16.39
CA THR A 132 6.79 7.53 -17.18
C THR A 132 8.30 7.45 -17.42
N ASP A 133 8.92 8.57 -17.80
CA ASP A 133 10.36 8.66 -18.02
C ASP A 133 11.18 8.39 -16.74
N ASN A 134 10.60 8.65 -15.56
CA ASN A 134 11.25 8.42 -14.27
C ASN A 134 11.09 6.98 -13.74
N LEU A 135 10.14 6.20 -14.26
CA LEU A 135 9.85 4.84 -13.77
C LEU A 135 11.09 3.93 -13.69
N PRO A 136 11.98 3.87 -14.70
CA PRO A 136 13.16 3.01 -14.62
C PRO A 136 14.08 3.37 -13.44
N THR A 137 14.30 4.67 -13.22
CA THR A 137 15.14 5.17 -12.11
C THR A 137 14.50 4.89 -10.76
N ILE A 138 13.18 5.13 -10.63
CA ILE A 138 12.43 4.79 -9.41
C ILE A 138 12.55 3.30 -9.12
N GLY A 139 12.37 2.47 -10.15
CA GLY A 139 12.45 1.03 -10.06
C GLY A 139 13.79 0.52 -9.55
N GLN A 140 14.89 1.06 -10.08
CA GLN A 140 16.24 0.75 -9.63
C GLN A 140 16.47 1.16 -8.17
N GLN A 141 15.99 2.34 -7.77
CA GLN A 141 16.10 2.80 -6.39
C GLN A 141 15.29 1.94 -5.43
N VAL A 142 14.08 1.53 -5.84
CA VAL A 142 13.22 0.63 -5.06
C VAL A 142 13.88 -0.73 -4.91
N LEU A 143 14.33 -1.35 -6.00
CA LEU A 143 14.99 -2.67 -5.97
C LEU A 143 16.34 -2.69 -5.23
N ALA A 144 16.95 -1.52 -5.00
CA ALA A 144 18.14 -1.39 -4.17
C ALA A 144 17.83 -1.37 -2.66
N GLN A 145 16.55 -1.28 -2.26
CA GLN A 145 16.16 -1.29 -0.85
C GLN A 145 16.14 -2.73 -0.30
N PRO A 146 16.52 -2.95 0.97
CA PRO A 146 16.59 -4.29 1.54
C PRO A 146 15.22 -4.96 1.72
N ASN A 147 14.13 -4.19 1.66
CA ASN A 147 12.75 -4.67 1.71
C ASN A 147 12.12 -4.84 0.30
N ALA A 148 12.92 -4.83 -0.78
CA ALA A 148 12.47 -5.10 -2.13
C ALA A 148 13.36 -6.16 -2.80
N ARG A 149 12.76 -7.10 -3.53
CA ARG A 149 13.52 -8.14 -4.23
C ARG A 149 12.78 -8.81 -5.37
N VAL A 150 13.55 -9.48 -6.22
CA VAL A 150 13.09 -10.42 -7.24
C VAL A 150 13.50 -11.82 -6.80
N VAL A 151 12.57 -12.76 -6.78
CA VAL A 151 12.79 -14.14 -6.33
C VAL A 151 12.42 -15.10 -7.46
N ASP A 152 13.38 -15.89 -7.91
CA ASP A 152 13.14 -16.99 -8.84
C ASP A 152 12.83 -18.28 -8.06
N LEU A 153 11.56 -18.67 -8.03
CA LEU A 153 11.12 -19.89 -7.33
C LEU A 153 11.69 -21.17 -7.95
N GLY A 154 12.11 -21.14 -9.22
CA GLY A 154 12.76 -22.28 -9.85
C GLY A 154 14.18 -22.52 -9.36
N ALA A 155 14.80 -21.50 -8.75
CA ALA A 155 16.15 -21.57 -8.21
C ALA A 155 16.17 -21.94 -6.71
N LEU A 156 15.03 -21.84 -6.02
CA LEU A 156 14.91 -22.19 -4.61
C LEU A 156 14.69 -23.70 -4.42
N ALA A 157 15.20 -24.25 -3.32
CA ALA A 157 14.81 -25.60 -2.92
C ALA A 157 13.32 -25.66 -2.53
N PRO A 158 12.65 -26.82 -2.65
CA PRO A 158 11.21 -26.94 -2.35
C PRO A 158 10.77 -26.56 -0.94
N ASP A 159 11.69 -26.55 0.03
CA ASP A 159 11.47 -26.17 1.43
C ASP A 159 12.18 -24.87 1.81
N GLU A 160 12.95 -24.28 0.90
CA GLU A 160 13.58 -22.98 1.10
C GLU A 160 12.49 -21.90 1.14
N PRO A 161 12.51 -21.02 2.15
CA PRO A 161 11.51 -19.97 2.29
C PRO A 161 11.68 -18.93 1.20
N ILE A 162 10.57 -18.38 0.70
CA ILE A 162 10.62 -17.18 -0.12
C ILE A 162 11.31 -16.10 0.67
N ASP A 163 10.80 -15.69 1.83
CA ASP A 163 11.35 -14.59 2.66
C ASP A 163 12.50 -15.07 3.56
N ASP A 164 13.72 -14.58 3.28
CA ASP A 164 14.88 -14.80 4.14
C ASP A 164 14.88 -13.87 5.37
N ASP A 165 15.80 -14.11 6.31
CA ASP A 165 15.88 -13.36 7.57
C ASP A 165 16.26 -11.88 7.36
N ALA A 166 17.10 -11.57 6.36
CA ALA A 166 17.53 -10.20 6.08
C ALA A 166 16.36 -9.38 5.51
N PHE A 167 15.62 -9.95 4.57
CA PHE A 167 14.40 -9.36 4.03
C PHE A 167 13.33 -9.21 5.13
N THR A 168 13.12 -10.24 5.97
CA THR A 168 12.16 -10.19 7.08
C THR A 168 12.51 -9.11 8.11
N THR A 169 13.80 -8.86 8.36
CA THR A 169 14.25 -7.74 9.20
C THR A 169 13.95 -6.40 8.53
N ALA A 170 14.23 -6.29 7.22
CA ALA A 170 13.95 -5.09 6.47
C ALA A 170 12.44 -4.75 6.41
N LEU A 171 11.55 -5.75 6.44
CA LEU A 171 10.10 -5.53 6.57
C LEU A 171 9.77 -4.75 7.85
N ALA A 172 10.37 -5.11 8.99
CA ALA A 172 10.14 -4.41 10.26
C ALA A 172 10.64 -2.96 10.21
N ASP A 173 11.83 -2.75 9.66
CA ASP A 173 12.45 -1.41 9.59
C ASP A 173 11.68 -0.48 8.64
N HIS A 174 11.17 -1.02 7.53
CA HIS A 174 10.49 -0.26 6.50
C HIS A 174 8.97 -0.23 6.64
N GLY A 175 8.37 -1.11 7.45
CA GLY A 175 6.92 -1.29 7.60
C GLY A 175 6.22 -1.84 6.35
N ARG A 176 6.99 -2.27 5.34
CA ARG A 176 6.47 -2.81 4.07
C ARG A 176 7.49 -3.68 3.35
N GLY A 177 7.03 -4.49 2.40
CA GLY A 177 7.90 -5.22 1.49
C GLY A 177 7.39 -5.34 0.06
N LEU A 178 8.31 -5.47 -0.88
CA LEU A 178 8.04 -5.72 -2.29
C LEU A 178 8.71 -7.00 -2.75
N THR A 179 7.97 -7.88 -3.43
CA THR A 179 8.52 -9.11 -4.00
C THR A 179 7.99 -9.33 -5.40
N ILE A 180 8.89 -9.47 -6.38
CA ILE A 180 8.55 -9.94 -7.72
C ILE A 180 8.93 -11.43 -7.80
N VAL A 181 7.94 -12.28 -8.02
CA VAL A 181 8.07 -13.72 -8.11
C VAL A 181 8.21 -14.11 -9.57
N THR A 182 9.33 -14.75 -9.89
CA THR A 182 9.64 -15.33 -11.19
C THR A 182 9.78 -16.84 -11.08
N GLY A 183 9.97 -17.49 -12.23
CA GLY A 183 10.19 -18.92 -12.32
C GLY A 183 11.00 -19.25 -13.58
N PRO A 184 11.26 -20.54 -13.84
CA PRO A 184 11.98 -20.97 -15.03
C PRO A 184 11.32 -20.43 -16.30
N PRO A 185 12.10 -20.08 -17.34
CA PRO A 185 11.55 -19.60 -18.61
C PRO A 185 10.49 -20.57 -19.16
N VAL A 186 9.34 -20.03 -19.55
CA VAL A 186 8.26 -20.80 -20.17
C VAL A 186 8.39 -20.63 -21.69
N PRO A 187 8.75 -21.69 -22.44
CA PRO A 187 8.85 -21.63 -23.89
C PRO A 187 7.51 -21.22 -24.50
N ASP A 188 7.56 -20.34 -25.52
CA ASP A 188 6.40 -19.88 -26.29
C ASP A 188 5.26 -19.28 -25.44
N ALA A 189 5.60 -18.71 -24.28
CA ALA A 189 4.63 -18.17 -23.32
C ALA A 189 3.62 -17.18 -23.92
N SER A 190 4.03 -16.40 -24.94
CA SER A 190 3.17 -15.44 -25.65
C SER A 190 2.11 -16.08 -26.55
N THR A 191 2.21 -17.38 -26.81
CA THR A 191 1.25 -18.15 -27.61
C THR A 191 0.35 -19.05 -26.77
N LEU A 192 0.63 -19.16 -25.48
CA LEU A 192 -0.14 -19.99 -24.56
C LEU A 192 -1.45 -19.30 -24.17
N ALA A 193 -2.47 -20.10 -23.85
CA ALA A 193 -3.69 -19.57 -23.26
C ALA A 193 -3.40 -18.95 -21.88
N ALA A 194 -4.21 -17.96 -21.51
CA ALA A 194 -4.18 -17.39 -20.16
C ALA A 194 -4.44 -18.48 -19.10
N LEU A 195 -3.71 -18.40 -17.99
CA LEU A 195 -3.88 -19.27 -16.82
C LEU A 195 -5.19 -18.91 -16.09
N THR A 196 -5.87 -19.91 -15.54
CA THR A 196 -6.96 -19.69 -14.57
C THR A 196 -6.39 -19.79 -13.16
N VAL A 197 -6.21 -18.64 -12.53
CA VAL A 197 -5.51 -18.50 -11.24
C VAL A 197 -6.51 -18.27 -10.12
N ARG A 198 -6.38 -19.08 -9.08
CA ARG A 198 -7.07 -18.99 -7.80
C ARG A 198 -6.02 -19.03 -6.70
N LEU A 199 -5.63 -17.85 -6.24
CA LEU A 199 -4.63 -17.66 -5.19
C LEU A 199 -5.36 -17.29 -3.88
N ARG A 200 -5.27 -18.16 -2.88
CA ARG A 200 -6.06 -18.14 -1.64
C ARG A 200 -5.20 -17.87 -0.41
N MET A 201 -5.72 -17.07 0.49
CA MET A 201 -5.29 -17.00 1.89
C MET A 201 -5.80 -18.26 2.62
N ASP A 202 -4.89 -19.17 2.98
CA ASP A 202 -5.27 -20.43 3.64
C ASP A 202 -5.42 -20.24 5.14
N ARG A 203 -4.34 -19.78 5.78
CA ARG A 203 -4.25 -19.49 7.22
C ARG A 203 -3.23 -18.40 7.46
N PHE A 204 -3.26 -17.80 8.65
CA PHE A 204 -2.16 -16.99 9.14
C PHE A 204 -1.74 -17.43 10.54
N HIS A 205 -0.46 -17.26 10.85
CA HIS A 205 0.13 -17.59 12.13
C HIS A 205 0.69 -16.32 12.77
N CYS A 206 0.33 -16.06 14.02
CA CYS A 206 0.90 -14.98 14.81
C CYS A 206 2.25 -15.44 15.38
N VAL A 207 3.34 -14.90 14.84
CA VAL A 207 4.69 -15.16 15.37
C VAL A 207 4.94 -14.32 16.62
N ARG A 208 4.40 -13.10 16.64
CA ARG A 208 4.46 -12.18 17.77
C ARG A 208 3.30 -11.17 17.67
N GLU A 209 2.58 -11.01 18.76
CA GLU A 209 1.52 -10.00 18.92
C GLU A 209 2.09 -8.58 19.03
N SER A 210 1.22 -7.58 18.89
CA SER A 210 1.55 -6.22 19.25
C SER A 210 1.76 -6.15 20.78
N GLY A 211 2.68 -5.30 21.25
CA GLY A 211 2.93 -5.15 22.69
C GLY A 211 1.85 -4.34 23.42
N GLU A 212 0.71 -4.09 22.77
CA GLU A 212 -0.29 -3.11 23.20
C GLU A 212 -1.27 -3.70 24.21
N SER A 213 -1.83 -2.84 25.06
CA SER A 213 -2.76 -3.29 26.10
C SER A 213 -4.13 -3.58 25.49
N GLY A 214 -4.47 -4.84 25.25
CA GLY A 214 -5.75 -5.17 24.63
C GLY A 214 -5.81 -6.63 24.18
N ARG A 215 -6.70 -6.89 23.21
CA ARG A 215 -6.71 -8.12 22.43
C ARG A 215 -6.42 -7.73 21.00
N ASP A 216 -5.44 -8.34 20.36
CA ASP A 216 -5.18 -8.10 18.94
C ASP A 216 -6.35 -8.65 18.12
N GLU A 217 -7.02 -7.74 17.41
CA GLU A 217 -8.09 -8.04 16.47
C GLU A 217 -7.55 -7.93 15.05
N ILE A 218 -6.99 -9.02 14.54
CA ILE A 218 -6.30 -8.99 13.24
C ILE A 218 -7.32 -9.01 12.10
N TYR A 219 -7.15 -8.17 11.09
CA TYR A 219 -7.83 -8.32 9.81
C TYR A 219 -6.87 -8.08 8.65
N TRP A 220 -7.29 -8.50 7.46
CA TRP A 220 -6.49 -8.41 6.25
C TRP A 220 -7.24 -7.63 5.18
N ALA A 221 -6.51 -6.79 4.45
CA ALA A 221 -7.03 -6.01 3.35
C ALA A 221 -6.24 -6.34 2.07
N VAL A 222 -6.94 -6.46 0.95
CA VAL A 222 -6.34 -6.94 -0.30
C VAL A 222 -6.84 -6.13 -1.48
N GLY A 223 -5.93 -5.81 -2.41
CA GLY A 223 -6.24 -5.33 -3.76
C GLY A 223 -5.34 -6.00 -4.78
N ALA A 224 -5.89 -6.61 -5.83
CA ALA A 224 -5.13 -7.32 -6.85
C ALA A 224 -5.70 -7.11 -8.26
N GLY A 225 -4.83 -7.16 -9.26
CA GLY A 225 -5.18 -7.00 -10.67
C GLY A 225 -4.22 -7.74 -11.60
N SER A 226 -4.77 -8.35 -12.66
CA SER A 226 -3.98 -9.02 -13.71
C SER A 226 -3.99 -8.25 -15.02
N ASP A 227 -3.08 -8.63 -15.90
CA ASP A 227 -2.96 -8.11 -17.27
C ASP A 227 -4.12 -8.47 -18.20
N THR A 228 -5.00 -9.39 -17.80
CA THR A 228 -6.28 -9.66 -18.50
C THR A 228 -7.42 -8.77 -18.02
N THR A 229 -7.12 -7.75 -17.20
CA THR A 229 -8.05 -6.79 -16.58
C THR A 229 -8.92 -7.35 -15.43
N ALA A 230 -8.78 -8.63 -15.10
CA ALA A 230 -9.42 -9.20 -13.93
C ALA A 230 -8.87 -8.53 -12.66
N ARG A 231 -9.75 -8.23 -11.71
CA ARG A 231 -9.44 -7.46 -10.51
C ARG A 231 -10.20 -7.96 -9.30
N LYS A 232 -9.64 -7.75 -8.12
CA LYS A 232 -10.25 -8.12 -6.85
C LYS A 232 -9.80 -7.17 -5.74
N SER A 233 -10.72 -6.78 -4.86
CA SER A 233 -10.37 -6.16 -3.59
C SER A 233 -11.37 -6.56 -2.52
N PHE A 234 -10.92 -6.70 -1.27
CA PHE A 234 -11.77 -7.00 -0.11
C PHE A 234 -11.03 -6.72 1.20
N THR A 235 -11.79 -6.74 2.29
CA THR A 235 -11.25 -6.92 3.65
C THR A 235 -11.83 -8.21 4.21
N THR A 236 -11.07 -8.90 5.06
CA THR A 236 -11.60 -10.02 5.84
C THR A 236 -12.51 -9.52 6.96
N ARG A 237 -13.12 -10.46 7.69
CA ARG A 237 -13.56 -10.15 9.05
C ARG A 237 -12.34 -9.96 9.96
N GLU A 238 -12.61 -9.43 11.14
CA GLU A 238 -11.67 -9.42 12.27
C GLU A 238 -11.54 -10.85 12.85
N TYR A 239 -10.33 -11.18 13.26
CA TYR A 239 -9.94 -12.37 14.00
C TYR A 239 -9.48 -11.90 15.37
N GLY A 240 -10.38 -11.93 16.35
CA GLY A 240 -10.10 -11.39 17.68
C GLY A 240 -9.37 -12.35 18.60
N ALA A 241 -8.68 -11.79 19.58
CA ALA A 241 -7.91 -12.51 20.61
C ALA A 241 -6.76 -13.37 20.05
N VAL A 242 -6.17 -12.93 18.93
CA VAL A 242 -5.01 -13.60 18.34
C VAL A 242 -3.80 -13.32 19.21
N SER A 243 -3.21 -14.37 19.80
CA SER A 243 -2.02 -14.25 20.64
C SER A 243 -0.80 -14.84 19.94
N THR A 244 0.38 -14.51 20.47
CA THR A 244 1.65 -15.12 20.03
C THR A 244 1.56 -16.64 20.03
N GLY A 245 1.83 -17.26 18.87
CA GLY A 245 1.76 -18.71 18.66
C GLY A 245 0.46 -19.19 18.02
N ASP A 246 -0.59 -18.37 17.99
CA ASP A 246 -1.88 -18.78 17.44
C ASP A 246 -1.86 -18.92 15.92
N THR A 247 -2.74 -19.77 15.40
CA THR A 247 -2.96 -19.95 13.97
C THR A 247 -4.44 -19.90 13.68
N GLU A 248 -4.82 -18.97 12.82
CA GLU A 248 -6.20 -18.76 12.39
C GLU A 248 -6.36 -19.17 10.93
N THR A 249 -7.47 -19.87 10.63
CA THR A 249 -7.80 -20.28 9.26
C THR A 249 -8.80 -19.31 8.68
N PHE A 250 -8.61 -18.91 7.42
CA PHE A 250 -9.55 -17.99 6.77
C PHE A 250 -10.87 -18.70 6.43
N ASP A 251 -12.00 -18.02 6.67
CA ASP A 251 -13.33 -18.55 6.39
C ASP A 251 -13.49 -18.87 4.90
N TYR A 252 -13.60 -20.16 4.58
CA TYR A 252 -13.79 -20.58 3.20
C TYR A 252 -15.28 -20.52 2.80
N SER A 253 -15.68 -19.47 2.09
CA SER A 253 -16.89 -19.51 1.27
C SER A 253 -16.51 -19.52 -0.21
N TYR A 254 -17.05 -20.50 -0.95
CA TYR A 254 -16.91 -20.57 -2.39
C TYR A 254 -17.67 -19.38 -2.98
N GLY A 255 -16.96 -18.26 -3.22
CA GLY A 255 -17.51 -17.04 -3.79
C GLY A 255 -17.50 -15.79 -2.89
N ASP A 256 -16.40 -15.44 -2.20
CA ASP A 256 -15.72 -14.17 -2.55
C ASP A 256 -14.63 -13.66 -1.57
N LYS A 257 -14.52 -14.10 -0.32
CA LYS A 257 -13.75 -13.30 0.68
C LYS A 257 -12.37 -13.80 1.14
N THR A 258 -11.75 -14.78 0.46
CA THR A 258 -10.42 -15.30 0.88
C THR A 258 -9.45 -15.63 -0.26
N TYR A 259 -9.88 -15.46 -1.50
CA TYR A 259 -8.96 -15.50 -2.65
C TYR A 259 -8.39 -14.11 -2.85
N ILE A 260 -7.07 -13.92 -2.69
CA ILE A 260 -6.43 -12.67 -3.08
C ILE A 260 -6.61 -12.41 -4.58
N PHE A 261 -6.70 -13.48 -5.38
CA PHE A 261 -7.05 -13.40 -6.79
C PHE A 261 -7.86 -14.63 -7.23
N ASN A 262 -8.88 -14.41 -8.06
CA ASN A 262 -9.67 -15.45 -8.72
C ASN A 262 -10.06 -14.94 -10.11
N GLY A 263 -9.33 -15.36 -11.13
CA GLY A 263 -9.51 -14.84 -12.49
C GLY A 263 -8.49 -15.41 -13.46
N THR A 264 -8.39 -14.80 -14.64
CA THR A 264 -7.38 -15.18 -15.63
C THR A 264 -6.12 -14.33 -15.50
N VAL A 265 -4.97 -14.90 -15.81
CA VAL A 265 -3.68 -14.20 -15.90
C VAL A 265 -2.99 -14.66 -17.18
N ASP A 266 -2.56 -13.73 -18.02
CA ASP A 266 -1.76 -14.09 -19.19
C ASP A 266 -0.28 -14.18 -18.80
N GLN A 267 0.31 -13.05 -18.41
CA GLN A 267 1.72 -12.87 -18.08
C GLN A 267 1.97 -12.32 -16.68
N HIS A 268 1.12 -11.41 -16.18
CA HIS A 268 1.41 -10.66 -14.95
C HIS A 268 0.19 -10.54 -14.02
N LEU A 269 0.41 -10.78 -12.73
CA LEU A 269 -0.52 -10.53 -11.64
C LEU A 269 0.16 -9.67 -10.58
N THR A 270 -0.48 -8.57 -10.17
CA THR A 270 -0.02 -7.73 -9.06
C THR A 270 -1.04 -7.77 -7.91
N ALA A 271 -0.55 -7.86 -6.67
CA ALA A 271 -1.36 -7.83 -5.46
C ALA A 271 -0.72 -6.92 -4.39
N GLU A 272 -1.56 -6.18 -3.68
CA GLU A 272 -1.26 -5.52 -2.41
C GLU A 272 -2.03 -6.24 -1.31
N ILE A 273 -1.33 -6.58 -0.24
CA ILE A 273 -1.89 -7.26 0.92
C ILE A 273 -1.45 -6.48 2.15
N GLU A 274 -2.38 -6.15 3.02
CA GLU A 274 -2.13 -5.41 4.26
C GLU A 274 -2.64 -6.24 5.44
N CYS A 275 -1.82 -6.32 6.48
CA CYS A 275 -2.17 -6.90 7.77
C CYS A 275 -2.40 -5.77 8.77
N TRP A 276 -3.59 -5.73 9.34
CA TRP A 276 -4.03 -4.67 10.25
C TRP A 276 -4.39 -5.24 11.60
N GLU A 277 -4.09 -4.47 12.64
CA GLU A 277 -4.67 -4.61 13.96
C GLU A 277 -5.87 -3.65 14.02
N ALA A 278 -7.07 -4.19 14.18
CA ALA A 278 -8.27 -3.40 14.38
C ALA A 278 -8.26 -2.78 15.76
N ASP A 279 -8.49 -1.48 15.78
CA ASP A 279 -8.91 -0.74 16.95
C ASP A 279 -10.40 -0.40 16.81
N HIS A 280 -10.93 0.46 17.69
CA HIS A 280 -12.34 0.89 17.66
C HIS A 280 -12.68 1.81 16.46
N SER A 281 -12.21 1.49 15.25
CA SER A 281 -12.52 2.21 14.02
C SER A 281 -13.99 2.09 13.63
N SER A 282 -14.53 3.16 13.06
CA SER A 282 -15.92 3.22 12.63
C SER A 282 -16.14 2.50 11.29
N GLY A 283 -17.39 2.11 11.00
CA GLY A 283 -17.77 1.51 9.72
C GLY A 283 -17.47 2.35 8.46
N GLY A 284 -17.26 3.67 8.61
CA GLY A 284 -16.90 4.56 7.49
C GLY A 284 -15.50 4.27 6.94
N PHE A 285 -14.52 4.10 7.83
CA PHE A 285 -13.13 3.77 7.46
C PHE A 285 -13.04 2.51 6.60
N TYR A 286 -13.75 1.44 6.99
CA TYR A 286 -13.77 0.20 6.22
C TYR A 286 -14.30 0.36 4.79
N ASN A 287 -15.19 1.32 4.54
CA ASN A 287 -15.68 1.59 3.17
C ASN A 287 -14.64 2.35 2.36
N ASP A 288 -13.99 3.35 2.97
CA ASP A 288 -12.95 4.13 2.31
C ASP A 288 -11.71 3.27 2.01
N LEU A 289 -11.31 2.40 2.94
CA LEU A 289 -10.26 1.39 2.74
C LEU A 289 -10.58 0.49 1.55
N ARG A 290 -11.81 -0.06 1.47
CA ARG A 290 -12.23 -0.90 0.33
C ARG A 290 -12.23 -0.12 -0.99
N SER A 291 -12.61 1.16 -0.96
CA SER A 291 -12.59 2.02 -2.14
C SER A 291 -11.15 2.27 -2.60
N ALA A 292 -10.24 2.62 -1.68
CA ALA A 292 -8.84 2.86 -1.98
C ALA A 292 -8.15 1.61 -2.54
N LEU A 293 -8.43 0.43 -1.97
CA LEU A 293 -7.95 -0.86 -2.49
C LEU A 293 -8.55 -1.22 -3.86
N SER A 294 -9.80 -0.81 -4.14
CA SER A 294 -10.41 -0.98 -5.46
C SER A 294 -9.72 -0.12 -6.52
N ASP A 295 -9.37 1.12 -6.17
CA ASP A 295 -8.59 2.00 -7.04
C ASP A 295 -7.16 1.46 -7.25
N PHE A 296 -6.52 0.92 -6.20
CA PHE A 296 -5.25 0.20 -6.33
C PHE A 296 -5.39 -1.01 -7.26
N ALA A 297 -6.41 -1.85 -7.10
CA ALA A 297 -6.62 -3.02 -7.96
C ALA A 297 -6.79 -2.63 -9.45
N ARG A 298 -7.42 -1.50 -9.73
CA ARG A 298 -7.52 -0.93 -11.10
C ARG A 298 -6.14 -0.51 -11.62
N TYR A 299 -5.35 0.15 -10.79
CA TYR A 299 -3.98 0.53 -11.11
C TYR A 299 -3.07 -0.68 -11.34
N ALA A 300 -3.17 -1.70 -10.49
CA ALA A 300 -2.44 -2.96 -10.57
C ALA A 300 -2.71 -3.71 -11.89
N ALA A 301 -3.97 -3.78 -12.33
CA ALA A 301 -4.34 -4.37 -13.61
C ALA A 301 -3.73 -3.60 -14.80
N ARG A 302 -3.75 -2.26 -14.74
CA ARG A 302 -3.13 -1.41 -15.77
C ARG A 302 -1.61 -1.60 -15.83
N ALA A 303 -0.92 -1.55 -14.69
CA ALA A 303 0.51 -1.77 -14.61
C ALA A 303 0.89 -3.16 -15.16
N SER A 304 0.14 -4.19 -14.78
CA SER A 304 0.34 -5.56 -15.28
C SER A 304 0.20 -5.64 -16.81
N SER A 305 -0.78 -4.94 -17.40
CA SER A 305 -0.96 -4.87 -18.85
C SER A 305 0.16 -4.11 -19.57
N GLU A 306 0.59 -2.97 -19.02
CA GLU A 306 1.68 -2.16 -19.59
C GLU A 306 3.02 -2.93 -19.60
N LEU A 307 3.29 -3.76 -18.58
CA LEU A 307 4.48 -4.60 -18.52
C LEU A 307 4.54 -5.66 -19.63
N THR A 308 3.40 -6.17 -20.08
CA THR A 308 3.33 -7.12 -21.21
C THR A 308 3.75 -6.45 -22.53
N THR A 309 3.64 -5.12 -22.63
CA THR A 309 4.07 -4.35 -23.81
C THR A 309 5.52 -3.88 -23.74
N ALA A 310 6.14 -3.89 -22.55
CA ALA A 310 7.54 -3.56 -22.36
C ALA A 310 8.41 -4.75 -22.80
N GLY A 311 9.25 -4.55 -23.83
CA GLY A 311 10.02 -5.59 -24.53
C GLY A 311 10.92 -6.49 -23.66
N ASP A 312 11.81 -7.27 -24.30
CA ASP A 312 12.38 -8.50 -23.70
C ASP A 312 13.47 -8.32 -22.62
N ASN A 313 13.72 -7.11 -22.11
CA ASN A 313 14.70 -6.89 -21.04
C ASN A 313 14.07 -7.13 -19.66
N GLU A 314 14.28 -8.33 -19.12
CA GLU A 314 13.74 -8.76 -17.82
C GLU A 314 14.15 -7.85 -16.66
N THR A 315 15.39 -7.36 -16.63
CA THR A 315 15.87 -6.45 -15.57
C THR A 315 15.14 -5.10 -15.63
N ALA A 316 14.99 -4.54 -16.84
CA ALA A 316 14.25 -3.29 -17.03
C ALA A 316 12.77 -3.45 -16.69
N ARG A 317 12.17 -4.61 -17.04
CA ARG A 317 10.78 -4.94 -16.71
C ARG A 317 10.57 -5.07 -15.20
N ALA A 318 11.47 -5.78 -14.50
CA ALA A 318 11.42 -5.90 -13.05
C ALA A 318 11.54 -4.53 -12.36
N ALA A 319 12.45 -3.66 -12.84
CA ALA A 319 12.57 -2.30 -12.33
C ALA A 319 11.28 -1.49 -12.56
N ALA A 320 10.74 -1.48 -13.78
CA ALA A 320 9.49 -0.79 -14.09
C ALA A 320 8.34 -1.29 -13.21
N TRP A 321 8.22 -2.60 -13.02
CA TRP A 321 7.19 -3.20 -12.18
C TRP A 321 7.35 -2.81 -10.72
N ALA A 322 8.58 -2.88 -10.18
CA ALA A 322 8.88 -2.45 -8.83
C ALA A 322 8.53 -0.98 -8.61
N ALA A 323 8.79 -0.12 -9.61
CA ALA A 323 8.38 1.28 -9.59
C ALA A 323 6.86 1.41 -9.49
N PHE A 324 6.10 0.78 -10.39
CA PHE A 324 4.64 0.84 -10.37
C PHE A 324 4.06 0.39 -9.02
N MET A 325 4.45 -0.79 -8.53
CA MET A 325 3.96 -1.30 -7.24
C MET A 325 4.29 -0.34 -6.09
N SER A 326 5.55 0.09 -6.00
CA SER A 326 6.02 0.97 -4.92
C SER A 326 5.30 2.31 -4.92
N VAL A 327 5.08 2.95 -6.07
CA VAL A 327 4.42 4.27 -6.11
C VAL A 327 2.91 4.17 -5.86
N GLY A 328 2.28 3.07 -6.30
CA GLY A 328 0.88 2.77 -5.99
C GLY A 328 0.66 2.55 -4.49
N ALA A 329 1.45 1.67 -3.88
CA ALA A 329 1.39 1.38 -2.44
C ALA A 329 1.70 2.62 -1.59
N SER A 330 2.66 3.46 -2.01
CA SER A 330 2.99 4.70 -1.30
C SER A 330 1.85 5.72 -1.33
N LEU A 331 1.15 5.85 -2.46
CA LEU A 331 -0.03 6.71 -2.56
C LEU A 331 -1.19 6.16 -1.73
N LEU A 332 -1.42 4.85 -1.77
CA LEU A 332 -2.41 4.17 -0.94
C LEU A 332 -2.15 4.45 0.55
N ASN A 333 -0.92 4.27 1.02
CA ASN A 333 -0.52 4.60 2.40
C ASN A 333 -0.81 6.05 2.79
N ALA A 334 -0.55 7.00 1.89
CA ALA A 334 -0.84 8.40 2.19
C ALA A 334 -2.34 8.66 2.32
N ILE A 335 -3.14 8.09 1.42
CA ILE A 335 -4.61 8.16 1.47
C ILE A 335 -5.12 7.53 2.77
N LEU A 336 -4.64 6.34 3.12
CA LEU A 336 -5.01 5.67 4.36
C LEU A 336 -4.58 6.47 5.58
N GLY A 337 -3.36 7.02 5.61
CA GLY A 337 -2.89 7.90 6.66
C GLY A 337 -3.77 9.14 6.87
N TRP A 338 -4.52 9.58 5.86
CA TRP A 338 -5.53 10.63 6.01
C TRP A 338 -6.90 10.11 6.50
N LEU A 339 -7.20 8.83 6.32
CA LEU A 339 -8.51 8.24 6.62
C LEU A 339 -8.56 7.56 8.00
N THR A 340 -7.53 6.79 8.36
CA THR A 340 -7.47 6.07 9.66
C THR A 340 -6.98 6.97 10.78
N ASN A 341 -7.64 6.91 11.94
CA ASN A 341 -7.14 7.49 13.18
C ASN A 341 -6.66 6.45 14.20
N ASP A 342 -7.19 5.22 14.13
CA ASP A 342 -7.16 4.28 15.24
C ASP A 342 -6.52 2.94 14.81
N ASP A 343 -6.94 2.32 13.69
CA ASP A 343 -6.37 1.01 13.30
C ASP A 343 -4.89 1.10 12.92
N ASP A 344 -4.13 0.14 13.44
CA ASP A 344 -2.69 0.07 13.32
C ASP A 344 -2.26 -0.92 12.25
N LEU A 345 -1.77 -0.37 11.14
CA LEU A 345 -1.22 -1.15 10.04
C LEU A 345 0.07 -1.83 10.49
N VAL A 346 0.02 -3.15 10.69
CA VAL A 346 1.17 -3.97 11.06
C VAL A 346 2.22 -3.93 9.94
N CYS A 347 1.87 -4.42 8.76
CA CYS A 347 2.76 -4.49 7.61
C CYS A 347 1.95 -4.60 6.32
N GLU A 348 2.50 -4.06 5.23
CA GLU A 348 1.98 -4.27 3.87
C GLU A 348 2.97 -5.05 3.00
N ARG A 349 2.46 -5.73 1.98
CA ARG A 349 3.22 -6.47 0.99
C ARG A 349 2.66 -6.21 -0.41
N SER A 350 3.49 -5.63 -1.27
CA SER A 350 3.28 -5.63 -2.72
C SER A 350 3.93 -6.87 -3.33
N ILE A 351 3.15 -7.69 -4.04
CA ILE A 351 3.64 -8.92 -4.67
C ILE A 351 3.26 -8.91 -6.15
N GLY A 352 4.27 -9.03 -7.01
CA GLY A 352 4.12 -9.25 -8.43
C GLY A 352 4.42 -10.70 -8.78
N PHE A 353 3.58 -11.37 -9.57
CA PHE A 353 3.81 -12.72 -10.05
C PHE A 353 3.86 -12.75 -11.57
N THR A 354 4.99 -13.19 -12.14
CA THR A 354 5.00 -13.56 -13.56
C THR A 354 4.24 -14.86 -13.77
N ARG A 355 3.86 -15.15 -15.02
CA ARG A 355 3.33 -16.46 -15.42
C ARG A 355 4.22 -17.61 -14.95
N ALA A 356 5.52 -17.49 -15.17
CA ALA A 356 6.50 -18.48 -14.73
C ALA A 356 6.53 -18.61 -13.19
N GLY A 357 6.44 -17.49 -12.47
CA GLY A 357 6.35 -17.48 -11.01
C GLY A 357 5.08 -18.16 -10.49
N LEU A 358 3.93 -17.96 -11.13
CA LEU A 358 2.68 -18.63 -10.78
C LEU A 358 2.76 -20.15 -11.00
N LEU A 359 3.33 -20.58 -12.12
CA LEU A 359 3.56 -22.00 -12.40
C LEU A 359 4.53 -22.63 -11.39
N ALA A 360 5.61 -21.92 -11.05
CA ALA A 360 6.58 -22.38 -10.06
C ALA A 360 5.97 -22.45 -8.65
N LEU A 361 5.12 -21.48 -8.28
CA LEU A 361 4.37 -21.51 -7.02
C LEU A 361 3.40 -22.71 -6.98
N ALA A 362 2.73 -23.02 -8.09
CA ALA A 362 1.87 -24.20 -8.18
C ALA A 362 2.64 -25.53 -8.12
N ALA A 363 3.93 -25.53 -8.42
CA ALA A 363 4.80 -26.69 -8.30
C ALA A 363 5.39 -26.88 -6.90
N ARG A 364 5.21 -25.92 -5.99
CA ARG A 364 5.69 -26.04 -4.60
C ARG A 364 4.90 -27.09 -3.81
N PRO A 365 5.47 -27.67 -2.74
CA PRO A 365 4.76 -28.61 -1.89
C PRO A 365 3.41 -28.05 -1.42
N ASN A 366 2.33 -28.82 -1.62
CA ASN A 366 0.95 -28.44 -1.30
C ASN A 366 0.43 -27.20 -2.05
N ASN A 367 1.10 -26.79 -3.14
CA ASN A 367 0.82 -25.58 -3.91
C ASN A 367 0.81 -24.33 -3.02
N GLU A 368 1.63 -24.31 -1.97
CA GLU A 368 1.60 -23.31 -0.90
C GLU A 368 2.98 -22.71 -0.66
N ASP A 369 2.99 -21.42 -0.28
CA ASP A 369 4.16 -20.76 0.28
C ASP A 369 3.79 -19.79 1.41
N VAL A 370 4.80 -19.35 2.16
CA VAL A 370 4.68 -18.54 3.37
C VAL A 370 5.23 -17.14 3.13
N TRP A 371 4.46 -16.15 3.53
CA TRP A 371 4.76 -14.73 3.33
C TRP A 371 4.80 -14.01 4.68
N HIS A 372 5.88 -13.29 4.93
CA HIS A 372 6.10 -12.61 6.21
C HIS A 372 5.50 -11.21 6.19
N PHE A 373 4.80 -10.86 7.27
CA PHE A 373 4.22 -9.55 7.57
C PHE A 373 4.77 -9.10 8.92
N ASN A 374 5.98 -8.56 8.92
CA ASN A 374 6.69 -8.17 10.13
C ASN A 374 6.63 -6.64 10.27
N GLY A 375 5.81 -6.16 11.19
CA GLY A 375 5.62 -4.73 11.48
C GLY A 375 6.58 -4.17 12.52
N GLY A 376 7.66 -4.89 12.84
CA GLY A 376 8.48 -4.56 14.01
C GLY A 376 7.63 -4.66 15.27
N ASP A 377 7.77 -3.73 16.20
CA ASP A 377 7.05 -3.78 17.49
C ASP A 377 5.51 -3.84 17.35
N GLY A 378 4.97 -3.50 16.18
CA GLY A 378 3.55 -3.56 15.85
C GLY A 378 2.96 -4.93 15.57
N GLY A 379 3.76 -5.99 15.62
CA GLY A 379 3.32 -7.37 15.40
C GLY A 379 4.06 -8.08 14.27
N TYR A 380 3.98 -9.40 14.22
CA TYR A 380 4.56 -10.23 13.18
C TYR A 380 3.70 -11.45 12.88
N HIS A 381 3.19 -11.51 11.66
CA HIS A 381 2.38 -12.62 11.15
C HIS A 381 3.02 -13.30 9.94
N LYS A 382 2.73 -14.58 9.78
CA LYS A 382 3.01 -15.37 8.58
C LYS A 382 1.70 -15.67 7.87
N LEU A 383 1.58 -15.27 6.62
CA LEU A 383 0.43 -15.57 5.77
C LEU A 383 0.76 -16.73 4.83
N TYR A 384 -0.08 -17.76 4.83
CA TYR A 384 0.06 -18.91 3.95
C TYR A 384 -0.83 -18.72 2.73
N LEU A 385 -0.20 -18.65 1.55
CA LEU A 385 -0.91 -18.50 0.28
C LEU A 385 -0.87 -19.82 -0.49
N ARG A 386 -2.04 -20.29 -0.91
CA ARG A 386 -2.20 -21.51 -1.71
C ARG A 386 -2.75 -21.19 -3.09
N ILE A 387 -2.15 -21.76 -4.13
CA ILE A 387 -2.62 -21.66 -5.52
C ILE A 387 -3.30 -22.97 -5.94
N ASN A 388 -4.24 -22.88 -6.89
CA ASN A 388 -4.76 -24.09 -7.55
C ASN A 388 -3.71 -24.73 -8.46
N ASP A 389 -3.94 -25.99 -8.83
CA ASP A 389 -3.20 -26.61 -9.94
C ASP A 389 -3.43 -25.80 -11.23
N LEU A 390 -2.35 -25.59 -11.99
CA LEU A 390 -2.30 -24.73 -13.18
C LEU A 390 -1.95 -25.48 -14.47
#